data_AF-A0A125QI56-F1
#
_entry.id   AF-A0A125QI56-F1
#
_cell.length_a   1.000
_cell.length_b   1.000
_cell.length_c   1.000
_cell.angle_alpha   90.00
_cell.angle_beta   90.00
_cell.angle_gamma   90.00
#
_symmetry.space_group_name_H-M   'P 1'
#
loop_
_entity.id
_entity.type
_entity.pdbx_description
1 polymer ?
#
loop_
_entity_poly.entity_id
_entity_poly.type
_entity_poly.pdbx_seq_one_letter_code
_entity_poly.pdbx_strand_id
1 'polypeptide(L)'
;MLLTPGRFNESYFEHLYLARQLGYPLVEGGDLTVRDSTVFLKTLSGLRRVHAIMRRLDDDFCDPLELRTDSALGVPGLLDAVRQGNVLVANALGSGVLESPGLLGFLPKINEFLFGEALILPSIATWWCGEAPVLAEALEKLPELLIKPAFPSQSFAPVFGRDLDDEQRQALAERMRARPYAYVAQELAQLSQAPVWHTVDDHLQHRAIGMRVYAVASEDGYRVLPGGLTRVAADADAEVVSMQRGGASKDTWVLGERVPGGEQWRAQRTIGAYDLVRRDPYLPSRVVENLFWFGRYCERCDDSARWLRIVLARYVDGDDPLALQAAVELGESLRLLPEEGELPERLLAALLGDDWPSSLRANLQRLQWAASQVRGKLSRENWQALVELQREAMELESDTADFGELLDFLNRLVMSLAALSGFALDDMTRDEGWRFLMMGRRIERLQFLSSSLAAFLRGVAVFDQAGLEWLLELGNSSITYRSRYLAVPQLIPVLDLLLLDEQNPHAVLFQLKLVSRTLRRLNDDFGVPRETGLVPLVECLARFDLGCLENGLFGETSVRAALDGLADLLQAVADESGQVSDRLALRHFAHVDDVSQQTVSV
;
A
#
# COMPACT_ATOMS: atom_id res chain seq x y z
N MET A 1 -10.61 -16.47 -4.27
CA MET A 1 -9.61 -15.45 -3.89
C MET A 1 -9.53 -15.36 -2.37
N LEU A 2 -8.46 -14.77 -1.83
CA LEU A 2 -8.28 -14.57 -0.40
C LEU A 2 -8.39 -13.08 -0.05
N LEU A 3 -9.38 -12.71 0.77
CA LEU A 3 -9.61 -11.33 1.23
C LEU A 3 -8.86 -11.08 2.54
N THR A 4 -8.01 -10.05 2.56
CA THR A 4 -7.15 -9.69 3.70
C THR A 4 -7.42 -8.26 4.19
N PRO A 5 -7.30 -7.98 5.49
CA PRO A 5 -7.34 -6.61 6.03
C PRO A 5 -6.09 -5.78 5.66
N GLY A 6 -5.10 -6.39 5.01
CA GLY A 6 -3.89 -5.72 4.55
C GLY A 6 -2.72 -5.86 5.53
N ARG A 7 -1.62 -5.17 5.19
CA ARG A 7 -0.28 -5.35 5.79
C ARG A 7 -0.15 -5.01 7.28
N PHE A 8 -1.04 -4.17 7.81
CA PHE A 8 -1.00 -3.74 9.21
C PHE A 8 -1.60 -4.79 10.16
N ASN A 9 -2.13 -5.88 9.63
CA ASN A 9 -2.58 -7.00 10.43
C ASN A 9 -1.41 -7.93 10.79
N GLU A 10 -1.34 -8.34 12.06
CA GLU A 10 -0.29 -9.22 12.60
C GLU A 10 -0.13 -10.54 11.84
N SER A 11 -1.22 -11.05 11.26
CA SER A 11 -1.26 -12.33 10.53
C SER A 11 -1.15 -12.18 9.00
N TYR A 12 -0.84 -10.97 8.50
CA TYR A 12 -0.75 -10.72 7.05
C TYR A 12 0.24 -11.65 6.33
N PHE A 13 1.36 -12.00 6.98
CA PHE A 13 2.32 -12.97 6.43
C PHE A 13 1.68 -14.33 6.17
N GLU A 14 0.84 -14.82 7.08
CA GLU A 14 0.09 -16.07 6.92
C GLU A 14 -0.88 -15.97 5.74
N HIS A 15 -1.57 -14.83 5.58
CA HIS A 15 -2.50 -14.60 4.48
C HIS A 15 -1.78 -14.68 3.13
N LEU A 16 -0.62 -14.02 3.01
CA LEU A 16 0.23 -14.05 1.83
C LEU A 16 0.75 -15.47 1.54
N TYR A 17 1.19 -16.18 2.58
CA TYR A 17 1.68 -17.55 2.46
C TYR A 17 0.58 -18.48 1.96
N LEU A 18 -0.61 -18.45 2.58
CA LEU A 18 -1.76 -19.26 2.19
C LEU A 18 -2.25 -18.95 0.77
N ALA A 19 -2.37 -17.67 0.42
CA ALA A 19 -2.78 -17.27 -0.93
C ALA A 19 -1.83 -17.82 -2.00
N ARG A 20 -0.50 -17.76 -1.75
CA ARG A 20 0.52 -18.33 -2.64
C ARG A 20 0.44 -19.85 -2.74
N GLN A 21 0.31 -20.55 -1.60
CA GLN A 21 0.24 -22.02 -1.59
C GLN A 21 -1.02 -22.54 -2.27
N LEU A 22 -2.15 -21.83 -2.12
CA LEU A 22 -3.43 -22.19 -2.74
C LEU A 22 -3.56 -21.67 -4.18
N GLY A 23 -2.63 -20.83 -4.65
CA GLY A 23 -2.72 -20.22 -5.98
C GLY A 23 -3.87 -19.22 -6.11
N TYR A 24 -4.31 -18.60 -5.01
CA TYR A 24 -5.40 -17.63 -5.01
C TYR A 24 -4.87 -16.20 -5.07
N PRO A 25 -5.54 -15.30 -5.83
CA PRO A 25 -5.27 -13.87 -5.72
C PRO A 25 -5.52 -13.39 -4.27
N LEU A 26 -4.54 -12.68 -3.71
CA LEU A 26 -4.67 -11.97 -2.45
C LEU A 26 -5.24 -10.57 -2.74
N VAL A 27 -6.35 -10.21 -2.12
CA VAL A 27 -7.08 -8.96 -2.39
C VAL A 27 -7.46 -8.28 -1.09
N GLU A 28 -7.52 -6.94 -1.11
CA GLU A 28 -8.07 -6.12 -0.03
C GLU A 28 -9.49 -5.65 -0.39
N GLY A 29 -10.25 -5.12 0.59
CA GLY A 29 -11.62 -4.65 0.35
C GLY A 29 -11.72 -3.63 -0.79
N GLY A 30 -10.77 -2.70 -0.83
CA GLY A 30 -10.65 -1.69 -1.90
C GLY A 30 -10.33 -2.25 -3.29
N ASP A 31 -9.96 -3.52 -3.43
CA ASP A 31 -9.76 -4.17 -4.74
C ASP A 31 -11.08 -4.71 -5.32
N LEU A 32 -12.13 -4.81 -4.48
CA LEU A 32 -13.43 -5.37 -4.84
C LEU A 32 -14.50 -4.28 -4.94
N THR A 33 -15.57 -4.58 -5.68
CA THR A 33 -16.75 -3.72 -5.79
C THR A 33 -17.98 -4.59 -5.99
N VAL A 34 -19.15 -4.11 -5.56
CA VAL A 34 -20.43 -4.80 -5.78
C VAL A 34 -21.26 -4.00 -6.76
N ARG A 35 -21.79 -4.69 -7.79
CA ARG A 35 -22.76 -4.15 -8.75
C ARG A 35 -23.86 -5.19 -8.95
N ASP A 36 -25.12 -4.78 -8.89
CA ASP A 36 -26.29 -5.66 -9.02
C ASP A 36 -26.17 -6.92 -8.14
N SER A 37 -25.87 -6.69 -6.86
CA SER A 37 -25.64 -7.74 -5.84
C SER A 37 -24.58 -8.79 -6.23
N THR A 38 -23.66 -8.45 -7.13
CA THR A 38 -22.60 -9.34 -7.60
C THR A 38 -21.23 -8.72 -7.30
N VAL A 39 -20.33 -9.53 -6.74
CA VAL A 39 -18.97 -9.07 -6.39
C VAL A 39 -18.05 -9.17 -7.60
N PHE A 40 -17.28 -8.11 -7.84
CA PHE A 40 -16.29 -8.01 -8.90
C PHE A 40 -14.92 -7.61 -8.34
N LEU A 41 -13.87 -8.19 -8.92
CA LEU A 41 -12.49 -7.72 -8.79
C LEU A 41 -12.24 -6.61 -9.81
N LYS A 42 -11.76 -5.46 -9.33
CA LYS A 42 -11.34 -4.34 -10.18
C LYS A 42 -9.97 -4.63 -10.77
N THR A 43 -9.93 -5.14 -12.00
CA THR A 43 -8.67 -5.34 -12.73
C THR A 43 -8.41 -4.18 -13.70
N LEU A 44 -7.16 -4.05 -14.14
CA LEU A 44 -6.81 -3.06 -15.16
C LEU A 44 -7.61 -3.22 -16.47
N SER A 45 -7.99 -4.46 -16.80
CA SER A 45 -8.81 -4.83 -17.97
C SER A 45 -10.32 -4.70 -17.75
N GLY A 46 -10.75 -4.21 -16.59
CA GLY A 46 -12.16 -4.08 -16.21
C GLY A 46 -12.57 -5.00 -15.06
N LEU A 47 -13.88 -5.22 -14.91
CA LEU A 47 -14.45 -5.95 -13.79
C LEU A 47 -14.50 -7.46 -14.07
N ARG A 48 -13.93 -8.26 -13.16
CA ARG A 48 -14.00 -9.74 -13.20
C ARG A 48 -14.88 -10.27 -12.08
N ARG A 49 -15.88 -11.09 -12.43
CA ARG A 49 -16.81 -11.66 -11.44
C ARG A 49 -16.08 -12.55 -10.44
N VAL A 50 -16.46 -12.42 -9.17
CA VAL A 50 -15.95 -13.22 -8.06
C VAL A 50 -17.03 -14.21 -7.60
N HIS A 51 -16.69 -15.49 -7.63
CA HIS A 51 -17.62 -16.55 -7.21
C HIS A 51 -17.39 -17.00 -5.76
N ALA A 52 -16.15 -16.92 -5.26
CA ALA A 52 -15.80 -17.37 -3.92
C ALA A 52 -14.68 -16.53 -3.28
N ILE A 53 -14.89 -16.17 -2.02
CA ILE A 53 -13.99 -15.37 -1.19
C ILE A 53 -13.66 -16.17 0.07
N MET A 54 -12.38 -16.50 0.24
CA MET A 54 -11.86 -16.93 1.53
C MET A 54 -11.47 -15.70 2.33
N ARG A 55 -12.23 -15.35 3.36
CA ARG A 55 -11.98 -14.13 4.14
C ARG A 55 -11.02 -14.38 5.30
N ARG A 56 -10.26 -13.34 5.61
CA ARG A 56 -9.42 -13.24 6.81
C ARG A 56 -9.71 -11.94 7.59
N LEU A 57 -10.93 -11.45 7.45
CA LEU A 57 -11.49 -10.32 8.19
C LEU A 57 -12.61 -10.85 9.07
N ASP A 58 -12.77 -10.24 10.24
CA ASP A 58 -13.92 -10.48 11.11
C ASP A 58 -15.22 -9.99 10.46
N ASP A 59 -16.36 -10.49 10.94
CA ASP A 59 -17.68 -10.21 10.36
C ASP A 59 -17.93 -8.71 10.25
N ASP A 60 -17.77 -7.98 11.35
CA ASP A 60 -18.11 -6.56 11.46
C ASP A 60 -17.40 -5.68 10.42
N PHE A 61 -16.20 -6.09 9.99
CA PHE A 61 -15.39 -5.33 9.04
C PHE A 61 -15.70 -5.67 7.58
N CYS A 62 -16.51 -6.70 7.30
CA CYS A 62 -16.72 -7.21 5.94
C CYS A 62 -17.59 -6.30 5.05
N ASP A 63 -18.56 -5.58 5.61
CA ASP A 63 -19.45 -4.69 4.84
C ASP A 63 -19.77 -3.40 5.61
N PRO A 64 -19.21 -2.25 5.23
CA PRO A 64 -19.47 -0.99 5.91
C PRO A 64 -20.89 -0.42 5.70
N LEU A 65 -21.65 -0.90 4.71
CA LEU A 65 -23.03 -0.40 4.50
C LEU A 65 -24.00 -0.95 5.55
N GLU A 66 -23.73 -2.14 6.08
CA GLU A 66 -24.68 -2.86 6.93
C GLU A 66 -24.13 -3.21 8.31
N LEU A 67 -22.81 -3.31 8.46
CA LEU A 67 -22.15 -3.69 9.70
C LEU A 67 -21.47 -2.47 10.31
N ARG A 68 -20.16 -2.31 10.08
CA ARG A 68 -19.37 -1.24 10.68
C ARG A 68 -19.10 -0.10 9.69
N THR A 69 -19.84 1.00 9.83
CA THR A 69 -19.80 2.15 8.89
C THR A 69 -18.46 2.88 8.82
N ASP A 70 -17.63 2.81 9.87
CA ASP A 70 -16.28 3.38 9.89
C ASP A 70 -15.20 2.40 9.36
N SER A 71 -15.58 1.20 8.91
CA SER A 71 -14.65 0.23 8.35
C SER A 71 -14.22 0.61 6.92
N ALA A 72 -12.90 0.71 6.72
CA ALA A 72 -12.29 0.83 5.38
C ALA A 72 -11.76 -0.52 4.83
N LEU A 73 -11.97 -1.63 5.56
CA LEU A 73 -11.38 -2.93 5.23
C LEU A 73 -12.29 -3.81 4.37
N GLY A 74 -13.60 -3.60 4.50
CA GLY A 74 -14.63 -4.43 3.87
C GLY A 74 -14.94 -4.05 2.43
N VAL A 75 -15.98 -4.67 1.90
CA VAL A 75 -16.51 -4.42 0.56
C VAL A 75 -17.96 -3.94 0.70
N PRO A 76 -18.25 -2.67 0.38
CA PRO A 76 -19.61 -2.15 0.43
C PRO A 76 -20.59 -3.00 -0.38
N GLY A 77 -21.65 -3.51 0.25
CA GLY A 77 -22.68 -4.33 -0.37
C GLY A 77 -22.36 -5.82 -0.48
N LEU A 78 -21.26 -6.28 0.13
CA LEU A 78 -20.90 -7.70 0.17
C LEU A 78 -21.97 -8.54 0.86
N LEU A 79 -22.58 -8.03 1.93
CA LEU A 79 -23.55 -8.78 2.70
C LEU A 79 -24.82 -9.04 1.88
N ASP A 80 -25.29 -8.04 1.12
CA ASP A 80 -26.36 -8.23 0.13
C ASP A 80 -25.99 -9.27 -0.93
N ALA A 81 -24.79 -9.19 -1.52
CA ALA A 81 -24.33 -10.18 -2.50
C ALA A 81 -24.29 -11.62 -1.95
N VAL A 82 -23.90 -11.78 -0.68
CA VAL A 82 -23.92 -13.08 0.03
C VAL A 82 -25.36 -13.55 0.24
N ARG A 83 -26.28 -12.67 0.68
CA ARG A 83 -27.70 -13.02 0.90
C ARG A 83 -28.40 -13.44 -0.39
N GLN A 84 -28.06 -12.83 -1.52
CA GLN A 84 -28.59 -13.22 -2.84
C GLN A 84 -27.95 -14.50 -3.38
N GLY A 85 -26.95 -15.07 -2.71
CA GLY A 85 -26.25 -16.29 -3.15
C GLY A 85 -25.34 -16.07 -4.37
N ASN A 86 -24.98 -14.83 -4.68
CA ASN A 86 -24.16 -14.50 -5.86
C ASN A 86 -22.66 -14.71 -5.62
N VAL A 87 -22.25 -14.88 -4.36
CA VAL A 87 -20.86 -15.14 -3.95
C VAL A 87 -20.84 -16.05 -2.72
N LEU A 88 -19.91 -17.01 -2.70
CA LEU A 88 -19.59 -17.82 -1.53
C LEU A 88 -18.55 -17.11 -0.65
N VAL A 89 -18.80 -16.96 0.64
CA VAL A 89 -17.80 -16.43 1.60
C VAL A 89 -17.45 -17.51 2.61
N ALA A 90 -16.15 -17.79 2.76
CA ALA A 90 -15.62 -18.81 3.65
C ALA A 90 -14.61 -18.20 4.64
N ASN A 91 -14.80 -18.30 5.96
CA ASN A 91 -15.99 -18.83 6.65
C ASN A 91 -17.22 -17.95 6.44
N ALA A 92 -18.42 -18.51 6.58
CA ALA A 92 -19.67 -17.78 6.42
C ALA A 92 -19.75 -16.57 7.38
N LEU A 93 -20.42 -15.50 6.95
CA LEU A 93 -20.69 -14.35 7.81
C LEU A 93 -21.68 -14.77 8.91
N GLY A 94 -21.41 -14.36 10.15
CA GLY A 94 -22.19 -14.75 11.33
C GLY A 94 -21.75 -16.07 11.97
N SER A 95 -20.78 -16.80 11.39
CA SER A 95 -20.30 -18.05 11.98
C SER A 95 -19.60 -17.85 13.33
N GLY A 96 -19.16 -16.63 13.64
CA GLY A 96 -18.50 -16.28 14.91
C GLY A 96 -19.38 -16.55 16.14
N VAL A 97 -20.70 -16.61 16.01
CA VAL A 97 -21.60 -16.99 17.11
C VAL A 97 -21.25 -18.37 17.67
N LEU A 98 -20.76 -19.29 16.84
CA LEU A 98 -20.38 -20.65 17.21
C LEU A 98 -19.10 -20.71 18.05
N GLU A 99 -18.31 -19.62 18.08
CA GLU A 99 -17.11 -19.51 18.92
C GLU A 99 -17.41 -19.01 20.34
N SER A 100 -18.68 -18.71 20.64
CA SER A 100 -19.13 -18.26 21.96
C SER A 100 -18.86 -19.29 23.06
N PRO A 101 -18.05 -18.98 24.09
CA PRO A 101 -17.85 -19.88 25.22
C PRO A 101 -19.14 -20.29 25.92
N GLY A 102 -20.18 -19.45 25.87
CA GLY A 102 -21.49 -19.76 26.44
C GLY A 102 -22.17 -20.98 25.81
N LEU A 103 -21.84 -21.33 24.56
CA LEU A 103 -22.41 -22.50 23.89
C LEU A 103 -21.87 -23.83 24.43
N LEU A 104 -20.69 -23.84 25.08
CA LEU A 104 -20.07 -25.06 25.57
C LEU A 104 -20.95 -25.82 26.57
N GLY A 105 -21.69 -25.10 27.42
CA GLY A 105 -22.64 -25.71 28.35
C GLY A 105 -23.83 -26.40 27.67
N PHE A 106 -24.14 -26.02 26.43
CA PHE A 106 -25.25 -26.56 25.65
C PHE A 106 -24.83 -27.61 24.61
N LEU A 107 -23.53 -27.68 24.27
CA LEU A 107 -23.01 -28.58 23.23
C LEU A 107 -23.44 -30.05 23.37
N PRO A 108 -23.47 -30.67 24.58
CA PRO A 108 -23.93 -32.05 24.71
C PRO A 108 -25.36 -32.25 24.21
N LYS A 109 -26.28 -31.35 24.61
CA LYS A 109 -27.69 -31.41 24.19
C LYS A 109 -27.89 -31.03 22.72
N ILE A 110 -27.10 -30.08 22.22
CA ILE A 110 -27.09 -29.71 20.80
C ILE A 110 -26.66 -30.92 19.94
N ASN A 111 -25.63 -31.65 20.35
CA ASN A 111 -25.14 -32.83 19.62
C ASN A 111 -26.17 -33.97 19.62
N GLU A 112 -26.78 -34.25 20.78
CA GLU A 112 -27.87 -35.23 20.88
C GLU A 112 -29.06 -34.85 19.98
N PHE A 113 -29.43 -33.56 19.95
CA PHE A 113 -30.56 -33.09 19.15
C PHE A 113 -30.29 -33.14 17.64
N LEU A 114 -29.10 -32.72 17.20
CA LEU A 114 -28.76 -32.62 15.77
C LEU A 114 -28.33 -33.97 15.16
N PHE A 115 -27.59 -34.78 15.92
CA PHE A 115 -26.95 -36.00 15.40
C PHE A 115 -27.44 -37.28 16.08
N GLY A 116 -28.19 -37.19 17.19
CA GLY A 116 -28.66 -38.38 17.93
C GLY A 116 -27.57 -39.11 18.71
N GLU A 117 -26.40 -38.48 18.88
CA GLU A 117 -25.21 -39.09 19.49
C GLU A 117 -24.71 -38.27 20.68
N ALA A 118 -24.00 -38.92 21.60
CA ALA A 118 -23.30 -38.23 22.68
C ALA A 118 -22.02 -37.58 22.16
N LEU A 119 -21.61 -36.47 22.79
CA LEU A 119 -20.39 -35.75 22.40
C LEU A 119 -19.14 -36.60 22.70
N ILE A 120 -18.39 -36.98 21.67
CA ILE A 120 -17.19 -37.83 21.79
C ILE A 120 -16.06 -37.11 22.52
N LEU A 121 -15.86 -35.82 22.23
CA LEU A 121 -14.89 -34.96 22.90
C LEU A 121 -15.62 -34.06 23.90
N PRO A 122 -15.63 -34.40 25.20
CA PRO A 122 -16.37 -33.64 26.19
C PRO A 122 -15.84 -32.21 26.30
N SER A 123 -16.76 -31.26 26.50
CA SER A 123 -16.41 -29.88 26.81
C SER A 123 -16.08 -29.76 28.31
N ILE A 124 -15.29 -28.73 28.67
CA ILE A 124 -15.09 -28.35 30.07
C ILE A 124 -16.45 -27.94 30.66
N ALA A 125 -16.70 -28.31 31.92
CA ALA A 125 -17.91 -27.91 32.63
C ALA A 125 -18.06 -26.38 32.59
N THR A 126 -19.17 -25.92 32.01
CA THR A 126 -19.36 -24.52 31.64
C THR A 126 -20.77 -24.07 32.02
N TRP A 127 -20.85 -22.99 32.80
CA TRP A 127 -22.09 -22.36 33.24
C TRP A 127 -22.26 -21.03 32.50
N TRP A 128 -23.25 -20.93 31.63
CA TRP A 128 -23.64 -19.64 31.06
C TRP A 128 -24.53 -18.90 32.04
N CYS A 129 -24.04 -17.80 32.60
CA CYS A 129 -24.67 -17.11 33.73
C CYS A 129 -25.95 -16.34 33.34
N GLY A 130 -26.44 -16.43 32.10
CA GLY A 130 -27.67 -15.80 31.64
C GLY A 130 -28.94 -16.31 32.33
N GLU A 131 -28.92 -17.55 32.83
CA GLU A 131 -30.03 -18.16 33.57
C GLU A 131 -29.86 -17.97 35.08
N ALA A 132 -30.91 -17.53 35.77
CA ALA A 132 -30.83 -17.21 37.20
C ALA A 132 -30.37 -18.39 38.10
N PRO A 133 -30.83 -19.64 37.91
CA PRO A 133 -30.33 -20.78 38.69
C PRO A 133 -28.85 -21.07 38.43
N VAL A 134 -28.41 -20.95 37.17
CA VAL A 134 -27.04 -21.18 36.73
C VAL A 134 -26.10 -20.11 37.28
N LEU A 135 -26.54 -18.85 37.30
CA LEU A 135 -25.81 -17.75 37.94
C LEU A 135 -25.64 -18.00 39.45
N ALA A 136 -26.70 -18.43 40.14
CA ALA A 136 -26.63 -18.68 41.59
C ALA A 136 -25.58 -19.74 41.92
N GLU A 137 -25.54 -20.84 41.15
CA GLU A 137 -24.53 -21.89 41.28
C GLU A 137 -23.12 -21.37 40.97
N ALA A 138 -22.94 -20.62 39.88
CA ALA A 138 -21.66 -20.04 39.51
C ALA A 138 -21.12 -19.05 40.56
N LEU A 139 -22.01 -18.30 41.23
CA LEU A 139 -21.65 -17.38 42.31
C LEU A 139 -21.28 -18.12 43.60
N GLU A 140 -21.95 -19.23 43.91
CA GLU A 140 -21.62 -20.08 45.06
C GLU A 140 -20.22 -20.70 44.91
N LYS A 141 -19.89 -21.17 43.71
CA LYS A 141 -18.61 -21.78 43.35
C LYS A 141 -17.57 -20.78 42.83
N LEU A 142 -17.84 -19.47 42.93
CA LEU A 142 -16.99 -18.44 42.32
C LEU A 142 -15.48 -18.60 42.61
N PRO A 143 -15.03 -18.95 43.84
CA PRO A 143 -13.60 -19.13 44.13
C PRO A 143 -12.93 -20.25 43.33
N GLU A 144 -13.67 -21.23 42.82
CA GLU A 144 -13.14 -22.41 42.14
C GLU A 144 -13.19 -22.30 40.61
N LEU A 145 -13.81 -21.24 40.09
CA LEU A 145 -14.13 -21.10 38.68
C LEU A 145 -13.30 -20.03 37.97
N LEU A 146 -13.15 -20.23 36.66
CA LEU A 146 -12.60 -19.26 35.73
C LEU A 146 -13.75 -18.50 35.04
N ILE A 147 -13.75 -17.17 35.20
CA ILE A 147 -14.77 -16.30 34.62
C ILE A 147 -14.28 -15.69 33.31
N LYS A 148 -15.07 -15.84 32.24
CA LYS A 148 -14.79 -15.38 30.88
C LYS A 148 -15.98 -14.66 30.25
N PRO A 149 -15.75 -13.84 29.20
CA PRO A 149 -16.83 -13.30 28.39
C PRO A 149 -17.62 -14.42 27.71
N ALA A 150 -18.94 -14.23 27.61
CA ALA A 150 -19.85 -15.22 27.01
C ALA A 150 -19.79 -15.24 25.47
N PHE A 151 -19.43 -14.11 24.86
CA PHE A 151 -19.45 -13.89 23.41
C PHE A 151 -18.10 -13.34 22.92
N PRO A 152 -17.66 -13.69 21.69
CA PRO A 152 -16.37 -13.21 21.14
C PRO A 152 -16.27 -11.69 21.00
N SER A 153 -17.40 -11.01 20.80
CA SER A 153 -17.46 -9.54 20.71
C SER A 153 -17.23 -8.81 22.04
N GLN A 154 -17.21 -9.54 23.16
CA GLN A 154 -16.97 -8.97 24.49
C GLN A 154 -15.53 -9.21 24.91
N SER A 155 -14.83 -8.16 25.33
CA SER A 155 -13.45 -8.28 25.80
C SER A 155 -13.30 -7.89 27.28
N PHE A 156 -12.91 -8.85 28.11
CA PHE A 156 -12.25 -8.59 29.39
C PHE A 156 -11.29 -9.73 29.69
N ALA A 157 -10.27 -9.46 30.51
CA ALA A 157 -9.29 -10.47 30.89
C ALA A 157 -9.99 -11.62 31.66
N PRO A 158 -9.73 -12.89 31.32
CA PRO A 158 -10.22 -14.01 32.13
C PRO A 158 -9.81 -13.83 33.59
N VAL A 159 -10.74 -14.10 34.51
CA VAL A 159 -10.52 -13.89 35.95
C VAL A 159 -10.63 -15.22 36.68
N PHE A 160 -9.58 -15.61 37.39
CA PHE A 160 -9.58 -16.78 38.25
C PHE A 160 -10.17 -16.39 39.60
N GLY A 161 -11.26 -17.02 40.02
CA GLY A 161 -11.93 -16.66 41.27
C GLY A 161 -11.05 -16.83 42.52
N ARG A 162 -10.13 -17.81 42.50
CA ARG A 162 -9.18 -18.08 43.60
C ARG A 162 -8.09 -17.02 43.76
N ASP A 163 -7.78 -16.29 42.70
CA ASP A 163 -6.74 -15.25 42.70
C ASP A 163 -7.28 -13.92 43.26
N LEU A 164 -8.60 -13.82 43.42
CA LEU A 164 -9.28 -12.66 43.95
C LEU A 164 -9.39 -12.72 45.48
N ASP A 165 -9.21 -11.58 46.14
CA ASP A 165 -9.61 -11.41 47.53
C ASP A 165 -11.15 -11.30 47.69
N ASP A 166 -11.64 -11.28 48.93
CA ASP A 166 -13.08 -11.30 49.20
C ASP A 166 -13.80 -10.04 48.69
N GLU A 167 -13.15 -8.88 48.72
CA GLU A 167 -13.71 -7.62 48.22
C GLU A 167 -13.83 -7.64 46.69
N GLN A 168 -12.78 -8.10 46.02
CA GLN A 168 -12.74 -8.28 44.57
C GLN A 168 -13.75 -9.33 44.08
N ARG A 169 -13.91 -10.44 44.82
CA ARG A 169 -14.94 -11.45 44.51
C ARG A 169 -16.34 -10.87 44.63
N GLN A 170 -16.62 -10.09 45.67
CA GLN A 170 -17.92 -9.43 45.82
C GLN A 170 -18.19 -8.43 44.69
N ALA A 171 -17.19 -7.62 44.33
CA ALA A 171 -17.30 -6.69 43.20
C ALA A 171 -17.54 -7.42 41.87
N LEU A 172 -16.88 -8.56 41.62
CA LEU A 172 -17.12 -9.39 40.45
C LEU A 172 -18.54 -9.97 40.47
N ALA A 173 -18.99 -10.48 41.61
CA ALA A 173 -20.35 -11.01 41.78
C ALA A 173 -21.42 -9.96 41.48
N GLU A 174 -21.24 -8.71 41.94
CA GLU A 174 -22.14 -7.60 41.63
C GLU A 174 -22.18 -7.27 40.14
N ARG A 175 -21.02 -7.25 39.47
CA ARG A 175 -20.94 -7.06 38.01
C ARG A 175 -21.65 -8.19 37.25
N MET A 176 -21.45 -9.44 37.67
CA MET A 176 -22.13 -10.60 37.08
C MET A 176 -23.65 -10.50 37.26
N ARG A 177 -24.14 -10.13 38.45
CA ARG A 177 -25.59 -9.91 38.69
C ARG A 177 -26.16 -8.76 37.86
N ALA A 178 -25.38 -7.73 37.56
CA ALA A 178 -25.83 -6.60 36.75
C ALA A 178 -26.01 -6.96 35.27
N ARG A 179 -25.17 -7.86 34.72
CA ARG A 179 -25.25 -8.31 33.31
C ARG A 179 -24.99 -9.82 33.17
N PRO A 180 -25.89 -10.68 33.70
CA PRO A 180 -25.66 -12.12 33.81
C PRO A 180 -25.30 -12.81 32.48
N TYR A 181 -26.02 -12.44 31.42
CA TYR A 181 -25.85 -13.01 30.08
C TYR A 181 -24.45 -12.80 29.46
N ALA A 182 -23.67 -11.83 29.96
CA ALA A 182 -22.33 -11.50 29.44
C ALA A 182 -21.22 -12.39 30.01
N TYR A 183 -21.53 -13.23 31.00
CA TYR A 183 -20.53 -14.01 31.72
C TYR A 183 -20.72 -15.50 31.53
N VAL A 184 -19.58 -16.19 31.47
CA VAL A 184 -19.48 -17.64 31.53
C VAL A 184 -18.51 -18.00 32.64
N ALA A 185 -18.90 -18.94 33.50
CA ALA A 185 -18.02 -19.56 34.46
C ALA A 185 -17.61 -20.95 33.95
N GLN A 186 -16.34 -21.32 34.08
CA GLN A 186 -15.82 -22.62 33.67
C GLN A 186 -15.00 -23.25 34.78
N GLU A 187 -15.02 -24.58 34.85
CA GLU A 187 -14.03 -25.30 35.64
C GLU A 187 -12.61 -25.10 35.10
N LEU A 188 -11.63 -25.21 35.99
CA LEU A 188 -10.23 -25.21 35.62
C LEU A 188 -9.86 -26.57 35.03
N ALA A 189 -9.43 -26.57 33.76
CA ALA A 189 -8.96 -27.79 33.13
C ALA A 189 -7.54 -28.13 33.58
N GLN A 190 -7.30 -29.39 33.90
CA GLN A 190 -5.94 -29.88 34.10
C GLN A 190 -5.24 -29.98 32.74
N LEU A 191 -4.30 -29.06 32.48
CA LEU A 191 -3.60 -29.00 31.20
C LEU A 191 -2.59 -30.14 31.07
N SER A 192 -2.58 -30.77 29.89
CA SER A 192 -1.52 -31.72 29.54
C SER A 192 -0.18 -31.00 29.43
N GLN A 193 0.90 -31.69 29.80
CA GLN A 193 2.24 -31.15 29.78
C GLN A 193 3.15 -31.88 28.79
N ALA A 194 4.12 -31.17 28.22
CA ALA A 194 5.16 -31.73 27.35
C ALA A 194 6.56 -31.27 27.77
N PRO A 195 7.61 -32.08 27.51
CA PRO A 195 8.98 -31.72 27.86
C PRO A 195 9.54 -30.66 26.90
N VAL A 196 10.14 -29.59 27.42
CA VAL A 196 10.71 -28.47 26.67
C VAL A 196 12.14 -28.26 27.12
N TRP A 197 13.03 -28.02 26.15
CA TRP A 197 14.41 -27.71 26.43
C TRP A 197 14.54 -26.27 26.93
N HIS A 198 14.99 -26.09 28.17
CA HIS A 198 15.24 -24.78 28.74
C HIS A 198 16.71 -24.41 28.55
N THR A 199 16.99 -23.45 27.66
CA THR A 199 18.37 -23.11 27.25
C THR A 199 19.20 -22.44 28.34
N VAL A 200 18.57 -21.76 29.30
CA VAL A 200 19.29 -21.04 30.38
C VAL A 200 19.80 -22.02 31.43
N ASP A 201 18.98 -23.01 31.79
CA ASP A 201 19.31 -23.97 32.84
C ASP A 201 19.84 -25.31 32.30
N ASP A 202 20.01 -25.42 30.98
CA ASP A 202 20.54 -26.59 30.25
C ASP A 202 19.88 -27.94 30.61
N HIS A 203 18.56 -27.95 30.81
CA HIS A 203 17.81 -29.17 31.12
C HIS A 203 16.38 -29.17 30.56
N LEU A 204 15.77 -30.36 30.52
CA LEU A 204 14.37 -30.55 30.14
C LEU A 204 13.44 -30.18 31.30
N GLN A 205 12.48 -29.31 31.03
CA GLN A 205 11.39 -28.99 31.95
C GLN A 205 10.04 -29.35 31.34
N HIS A 206 9.05 -29.70 32.15
CA HIS A 206 7.69 -29.88 31.65
C HIS A 206 6.98 -28.52 31.58
N ARG A 207 6.14 -28.35 30.57
CA ARG A 207 5.33 -27.15 30.36
C ARG A 207 3.94 -27.54 29.87
N ALA A 208 2.92 -26.80 30.30
CA ALA A 208 1.56 -26.96 29.79
C ALA A 208 1.51 -26.70 28.28
N ILE A 209 0.73 -27.51 27.57
CA ILE A 209 0.55 -27.40 26.12
C ILE A 209 -0.93 -27.29 25.74
N GLY A 210 -1.17 -26.56 24.65
CA GLY A 210 -2.45 -26.50 23.95
C GLY A 210 -2.26 -26.87 22.48
N MET A 211 -3.21 -27.60 21.91
CA MET A 211 -3.17 -28.04 20.52
C MET A 211 -4.37 -27.50 19.77
N ARG A 212 -4.15 -26.90 18.60
CA ARG A 212 -5.19 -26.54 17.63
C ARG A 212 -5.06 -27.43 16.41
N VAL A 213 -6.09 -28.22 16.15
CA VAL A 213 -6.27 -29.00 14.93
C VAL A 213 -7.16 -28.22 13.96
N TYR A 214 -7.03 -28.51 12.67
CA TYR A 214 -7.78 -27.83 11.62
C TYR A 214 -8.65 -28.85 10.89
N ALA A 215 -9.96 -28.62 10.89
CA ALA A 215 -10.92 -29.39 10.12
C ALA A 215 -11.32 -28.61 8.87
N VAL A 216 -11.32 -29.29 7.72
CA VAL A 216 -11.69 -28.72 6.43
C VAL A 216 -12.98 -29.38 5.95
N ALA A 217 -13.93 -28.58 5.50
CA ALA A 217 -15.16 -29.09 4.89
C ALA A 217 -14.84 -29.71 3.51
N SER A 218 -15.47 -30.85 3.22
CA SER A 218 -15.42 -31.59 1.96
C SER A 218 -16.84 -32.02 1.56
N GLU A 219 -17.00 -32.59 0.37
CA GLU A 219 -18.31 -33.08 -0.10
C GLU A 219 -18.93 -34.13 0.85
N ASP A 220 -18.10 -34.93 1.51
CA ASP A 220 -18.53 -36.00 2.44
C ASP A 220 -18.61 -35.53 3.91
N GLY A 221 -18.51 -34.23 4.18
CA GLY A 221 -18.45 -33.67 5.54
C GLY A 221 -17.06 -33.15 5.92
N TYR A 222 -16.71 -33.14 7.20
CA TYR A 222 -15.45 -32.55 7.67
C TYR A 222 -14.31 -33.57 7.74
N ARG A 223 -13.12 -33.16 7.30
CA ARG A 223 -11.87 -33.93 7.43
C ARG A 223 -10.88 -33.16 8.29
N VAL A 224 -10.39 -33.79 9.35
CA VAL A 224 -9.33 -33.23 10.19
C VAL A 224 -7.98 -33.47 9.52
N LEU A 225 -7.19 -32.41 9.35
CA LEU A 225 -5.86 -32.53 8.76
C LEU A 225 -4.93 -33.31 9.72
N PRO A 226 -4.05 -34.21 9.22
CA PRO A 226 -3.14 -34.98 10.05
C PRO A 226 -1.98 -34.11 10.55
N GLY A 227 -2.25 -33.29 11.56
CA GLY A 227 -1.31 -32.36 12.18
C GLY A 227 -2.04 -31.30 13.00
N GLY A 228 -1.28 -30.31 13.48
CA GLY A 228 -1.85 -29.21 14.26
C GLY A 228 -0.79 -28.21 14.71
N LEU A 229 -1.27 -27.08 15.23
CA LEU A 229 -0.44 -26.10 15.90
C LEU A 229 -0.42 -26.42 17.40
N THR A 230 0.71 -26.89 17.91
CA THR A 230 0.92 -27.06 19.35
C THR A 230 1.63 -25.83 19.90
N ARG A 231 1.02 -25.20 20.92
CA ARG A 231 1.60 -24.09 21.69
C ARG A 231 2.00 -24.58 23.07
N VAL A 232 3.11 -24.05 23.54
CA VAL A 232 3.67 -24.31 24.87
C VAL A 232 3.56 -23.02 25.68
N ALA A 233 3.06 -23.11 26.91
CA ALA A 233 3.07 -21.98 27.82
C ALA A 233 4.49 -21.48 28.11
N ALA A 234 4.63 -20.15 28.26
CA ALA A 234 5.90 -19.53 28.63
C ALA A 234 6.29 -19.87 30.07
N ASP A 235 5.34 -19.74 31.01
CA ASP A 235 5.56 -19.99 32.43
C ASP A 235 5.36 -21.46 32.81
N ALA A 236 6.12 -21.92 33.80
CA ALA A 236 6.06 -23.30 34.29
C ALA A 236 4.70 -23.66 34.90
N ASP A 237 4.09 -22.70 35.59
CA ASP A 237 2.82 -22.85 36.32
C ASP A 237 1.62 -22.26 35.55
N ALA A 238 1.76 -22.08 34.23
CA ALA A 238 0.70 -21.51 33.42
C ALA A 238 -0.51 -22.45 33.34
N GLU A 239 -1.64 -21.98 33.86
CA GLU A 239 -2.92 -22.71 33.85
C GLU A 239 -3.79 -22.39 32.64
N VAL A 240 -3.38 -21.41 31.82
CA VAL A 240 -4.00 -21.09 30.54
C VAL A 240 -2.93 -20.93 29.49
N VAL A 241 -2.99 -21.75 28.44
CA VAL A 241 -2.17 -21.58 27.24
C VAL A 241 -2.94 -20.67 26.29
N SER A 242 -2.49 -19.43 26.12
CA SER A 242 -3.05 -18.56 25.10
C SER A 242 -2.57 -19.00 23.72
N MET A 243 -3.51 -19.17 22.78
CA MET A 243 -3.17 -19.41 21.38
C MET A 243 -2.76 -18.13 20.64
N GLN A 244 -3.01 -16.95 21.23
CA GLN A 244 -2.73 -15.63 20.65
C GLN A 244 -1.54 -14.92 21.33
N ARG A 245 -1.32 -15.14 22.63
CA ARG A 245 -0.25 -14.46 23.40
C ARG A 245 0.87 -15.43 23.77
N GLY A 246 2.09 -15.09 23.34
CA GLY A 246 3.39 -15.46 23.93
C GLY A 246 3.59 -16.90 24.42
N GLY A 247 4.38 -17.68 23.67
CA GLY A 247 4.88 -19.00 24.04
C GLY A 247 5.71 -19.61 22.91
N ALA A 248 6.32 -20.77 23.14
CA ALA A 248 6.97 -21.53 22.07
C ALA A 248 5.94 -22.35 21.26
N SER A 249 6.28 -22.72 20.03
CA SER A 249 5.48 -23.68 19.24
C SER A 249 6.23 -24.98 19.11
N LYS A 250 5.48 -26.08 19.01
CA LYS A 250 6.00 -27.41 18.74
C LYS A 250 5.34 -28.02 17.52
N ASP A 251 6.09 -28.87 16.85
CA ASP A 251 5.55 -29.75 15.82
C ASP A 251 4.59 -30.77 16.45
N THR A 252 3.53 -31.10 15.72
CA THR A 252 2.47 -32.01 16.17
C THR A 252 2.50 -33.25 15.28
N TRP A 253 3.07 -34.34 15.79
CA TRP A 253 3.17 -35.59 15.03
C TRP A 253 1.94 -36.46 15.22
N VAL A 254 1.24 -36.75 14.12
CA VAL A 254 0.16 -37.75 14.08
C VAL A 254 0.75 -39.04 13.52
N LEU A 255 0.86 -40.06 14.37
CA LEU A 255 1.39 -41.37 13.99
C LEU A 255 0.34 -42.16 13.18
N GLY A 256 0.74 -42.79 12.08
CA GLY A 256 -0.14 -43.63 11.26
C GLY A 256 0.53 -44.94 10.85
N GLU A 257 -0.26 -46.02 10.73
CA GLU A 257 0.23 -47.38 10.37
C GLU A 257 0.66 -47.50 8.90
N ARG A 258 0.02 -46.71 8.03
CA ARG A 258 0.49 -46.43 6.69
C ARG A 258 1.07 -45.03 6.75
N VAL A 259 2.29 -44.85 6.24
CA VAL A 259 2.57 -43.63 5.47
C VAL A 259 1.51 -43.70 4.38
N PRO A 260 0.42 -42.89 4.39
CA PRO A 260 -0.30 -42.71 3.13
C PRO A 260 0.84 -42.31 2.20
N GLY A 261 1.13 -43.03 1.12
CA GLY A 261 2.12 -42.56 0.17
C GLY A 261 1.65 -41.17 -0.19
N GLY A 262 2.23 -40.15 0.47
CA GLY A 262 1.43 -39.00 0.92
C GLY A 262 0.75 -38.48 -0.30
N GLU A 263 -0.59 -38.34 -0.32
CA GLU A 263 -1.34 -38.01 -1.55
C GLU A 263 -0.47 -37.08 -2.38
N GLN A 264 0.16 -37.66 -3.42
CA GLN A 264 1.48 -37.24 -3.87
C GLN A 264 1.36 -35.85 -4.44
N TRP A 265 1.51 -34.83 -3.58
CA TRP A 265 0.94 -33.48 -3.69
C TRP A 265 0.59 -33.19 -5.14
N ARG A 266 -0.63 -33.60 -5.58
CA ARG A 266 -0.90 -34.05 -6.98
C ARG A 266 0.07 -33.36 -7.91
N ALA A 267 1.16 -34.07 -8.25
CA ALA A 267 2.36 -33.49 -8.83
C ALA A 267 1.94 -32.37 -9.78
N GLN A 268 2.32 -31.13 -9.44
CA GLN A 268 1.94 -29.92 -10.16
C GLN A 268 1.83 -30.27 -11.64
N ARG A 269 0.60 -30.24 -12.17
CA ARG A 269 0.36 -30.56 -13.58
C ARG A 269 1.45 -29.85 -14.38
N THR A 270 2.22 -30.59 -15.17
CA THR A 270 3.27 -29.99 -15.98
C THR A 270 2.62 -28.89 -16.82
N ILE A 271 3.05 -27.65 -16.61
CA ILE A 271 2.50 -26.48 -17.29
C ILE A 271 2.84 -26.65 -18.77
N GLY A 272 1.81 -26.84 -19.59
CA GLY A 272 1.95 -26.93 -21.05
C GLY A 272 2.09 -25.55 -21.68
N ALA A 273 2.42 -25.50 -22.97
CA ALA A 273 2.54 -24.24 -23.72
C ALA A 273 1.25 -23.37 -23.66
N TYR A 274 0.08 -24.02 -23.56
CA TYR A 274 -1.22 -23.35 -23.45
C TYR A 274 -1.57 -22.88 -22.03
N ASP A 275 -0.87 -23.39 -21.01
CA ASP A 275 -1.04 -22.97 -19.62
C ASP A 275 -0.13 -21.78 -19.26
N LEU A 276 0.71 -21.31 -20.20
CA LEU A 276 1.65 -20.21 -19.98
C LEU A 276 0.91 -18.87 -19.83
N VAL A 277 0.96 -18.32 -18.63
CA VAL A 277 0.45 -16.98 -18.33
C VAL A 277 1.53 -15.94 -18.64
N ARG A 278 1.35 -15.17 -19.71
CA ARG A 278 2.29 -14.09 -20.11
C ARG A 278 1.89 -12.70 -19.62
N ARG A 279 0.63 -12.55 -19.19
CA ARG A 279 0.08 -11.31 -18.63
C ARG A 279 -0.68 -11.70 -17.37
N ASP A 280 -0.50 -10.96 -16.28
CA ASP A 280 -1.24 -11.18 -15.04
C ASP A 280 -2.71 -10.76 -15.25
N PRO A 281 -3.67 -11.69 -15.36
CA PRO A 281 -5.05 -11.35 -15.64
C PRO A 281 -5.80 -10.88 -14.37
N TYR A 282 -5.15 -10.96 -13.21
CA TYR A 282 -5.72 -10.61 -11.91
C TYR A 282 -5.07 -9.38 -11.29
N LEU A 283 -4.28 -8.62 -12.06
CA LEU A 283 -3.60 -7.43 -11.58
C LEU A 283 -4.62 -6.39 -11.07
N PRO A 284 -4.68 -6.12 -9.76
CA PRO A 284 -5.68 -5.22 -9.20
C PRO A 284 -5.41 -3.77 -9.59
N SER A 285 -6.47 -3.01 -9.84
CA SER A 285 -6.39 -1.59 -10.25
C SER A 285 -5.63 -0.76 -9.21
N ARG A 286 -5.85 -1.02 -7.92
CA ARG A 286 -5.14 -0.36 -6.81
C ARG A 286 -3.63 -0.58 -6.86
N VAL A 287 -3.17 -1.78 -7.22
CA VAL A 287 -1.72 -2.07 -7.34
C VAL A 287 -1.13 -1.24 -8.47
N VAL A 288 -1.83 -1.13 -9.60
CA VAL A 288 -1.40 -0.30 -10.74
C VAL A 288 -1.42 1.18 -10.39
N GLU A 289 -2.45 1.64 -9.71
CA GLU A 289 -2.57 3.01 -9.20
C GLU A 289 -1.40 3.38 -8.27
N ASN A 290 -1.07 2.51 -7.31
CA ASN A 290 0.05 2.74 -6.41
C ASN A 290 1.40 2.71 -7.15
N LEU A 291 1.56 1.88 -8.19
CA LEU A 291 2.76 1.92 -9.05
C LEU A 291 2.84 3.21 -9.86
N PHE A 292 1.71 3.70 -10.40
CA PHE A 292 1.62 4.97 -11.10
C PHE A 292 2.02 6.14 -10.19
N TRP A 293 1.43 6.22 -8.99
CA TRP A 293 1.75 7.24 -8.00
C TRP A 293 3.16 7.09 -7.43
N PHE A 294 3.66 5.88 -7.23
CA PHE A 294 5.06 5.63 -6.88
C PHE A 294 6.00 6.27 -7.92
N GLY A 295 5.70 6.08 -9.21
CA GLY A 295 6.42 6.76 -10.28
C GLY A 295 6.36 8.28 -10.17
N ARG A 296 5.16 8.85 -10.02
CA ARG A 296 4.99 10.31 -9.87
C ARG A 296 5.73 10.87 -8.68
N TYR A 297 5.59 10.28 -7.49
CA TYR A 297 6.27 10.75 -6.29
C TYR A 297 7.78 10.59 -6.37
N CYS A 298 8.28 9.54 -7.01
CA CYS A 298 9.72 9.36 -7.23
C CYS A 298 10.29 10.52 -8.06
N GLU A 299 9.60 10.91 -9.12
CA GLU A 299 10.04 12.01 -9.99
C GLU A 299 9.87 13.36 -9.29
N ARG A 300 8.75 13.59 -8.60
CA ARG A 300 8.50 14.81 -7.83
C ARG A 300 9.54 15.04 -6.73
N CYS A 301 9.99 13.98 -6.06
CA CYS A 301 11.07 14.06 -5.08
C CYS A 301 12.40 14.44 -5.75
N ASP A 302 12.71 13.91 -6.94
CA ASP A 302 13.94 14.24 -7.68
C ASP A 302 13.91 15.71 -8.13
N ASP A 303 12.80 16.14 -8.73
CA ASP A 303 12.56 17.51 -9.17
C ASP A 303 12.66 18.52 -8.00
N SER A 304 11.99 18.22 -6.89
CA SER A 304 12.01 19.07 -5.68
C SER A 304 13.40 19.12 -5.06
N ALA A 305 14.10 17.99 -4.97
CA ALA A 305 15.45 17.92 -4.40
C ALA A 305 16.46 18.69 -5.27
N ARG A 306 16.37 18.59 -6.60
CA ARG A 306 17.23 19.36 -7.53
C ARG A 306 16.98 20.86 -7.42
N TRP A 307 15.71 21.29 -7.43
CA TRP A 307 15.38 22.70 -7.26
C TRP A 307 15.85 23.25 -5.91
N LEU A 308 15.57 22.55 -4.80
CA LEU A 308 16.04 22.95 -3.47
C LEU A 308 17.57 23.06 -3.42
N ARG A 309 18.27 22.11 -4.06
CA ARG A 309 19.74 22.12 -4.13
C ARG A 309 20.26 23.33 -4.89
N ILE A 310 19.64 23.67 -6.02
CA ILE A 310 19.97 24.83 -6.85
C ILE A 310 19.80 26.14 -6.08
N VAL A 311 18.71 26.27 -5.32
CA VAL A 311 18.39 27.48 -4.54
C VAL A 311 19.30 27.59 -3.32
N LEU A 312 19.49 26.50 -2.57
CA LEU A 312 20.33 26.48 -1.38
C LEU A 312 21.80 26.73 -1.68
N ALA A 313 22.36 26.13 -2.75
CA ALA A 313 23.74 26.40 -3.15
C ALA A 313 23.96 27.90 -3.40
N ARG A 314 23.04 28.55 -4.11
CA ARG A 314 23.12 29.99 -4.40
C ARG A 314 22.90 30.87 -3.18
N TYR A 315 22.01 30.44 -2.28
CA TYR A 315 21.77 31.14 -1.02
C TYR A 315 23.01 31.10 -0.10
N VAL A 316 23.70 29.95 -0.04
CA VAL A 316 24.91 29.76 0.78
C VAL A 316 26.13 30.46 0.15
N ASP A 317 26.31 30.35 -1.16
CA ASP A 317 27.47 30.93 -1.85
C ASP A 317 27.34 32.47 -1.96
N GLY A 318 26.14 33.01 -2.18
CA GLY A 318 25.86 34.46 -2.19
C GLY A 318 26.37 35.22 -3.42
N ASP A 319 26.91 34.52 -4.42
CA ASP A 319 27.65 35.14 -5.54
C ASP A 319 26.75 35.67 -6.68
N ASP A 320 25.49 35.22 -6.80
CA ASP A 320 24.58 35.63 -7.87
C ASP A 320 23.14 35.92 -7.40
N PRO A 321 22.82 37.18 -7.06
CA PRO A 321 21.49 37.58 -6.59
C PRO A 321 20.38 37.42 -7.65
N LEU A 322 20.67 37.60 -8.94
CA LEU A 322 19.68 37.52 -10.00
C LEU A 322 19.29 36.05 -10.27
N ALA A 323 20.27 35.16 -10.30
CA ALA A 323 20.03 33.73 -10.44
C ALA A 323 19.30 33.16 -9.22
N LEU A 324 19.63 33.62 -8.01
CA LEU A 324 18.90 33.26 -6.79
C LEU A 324 17.45 33.74 -6.85
N GLN A 325 17.22 35.00 -7.23
CA GLN A 325 15.87 35.56 -7.40
C GLN A 325 15.05 34.73 -8.40
N ALA A 326 15.61 34.39 -9.55
CA ALA A 326 14.91 33.59 -10.56
C ALA A 326 14.58 32.18 -10.07
N ALA A 327 15.45 31.54 -9.27
CA ALA A 327 15.18 30.23 -8.69
C ALA A 327 14.08 30.28 -7.61
N VAL A 328 14.00 31.38 -6.86
CA VAL A 328 12.92 31.65 -5.88
C VAL A 328 11.59 31.92 -6.59
N GLU A 329 11.58 32.79 -7.60
CA GLU A 329 10.40 33.07 -8.43
C GLU A 329 9.85 31.81 -9.11
N LEU A 330 10.74 30.91 -9.57
CA LEU A 330 10.35 29.60 -10.06
C LEU A 330 9.62 28.79 -8.97
N GLY A 331 10.21 28.70 -7.77
CA GLY A 331 9.62 27.98 -6.65
C GLY A 331 8.25 28.51 -6.23
N GLU A 332 8.05 29.83 -6.28
CA GLU A 332 6.76 30.48 -6.03
C GLU A 332 5.74 30.14 -7.14
N SER A 333 6.14 30.27 -8.41
CA SER A 333 5.25 30.01 -9.55
C SER A 333 4.74 28.55 -9.59
N LEU A 334 5.56 27.61 -9.13
CA LEU A 334 5.24 26.18 -9.09
C LEU A 334 4.65 25.73 -7.75
N ARG A 335 4.50 26.63 -6.77
CA ARG A 335 4.05 26.32 -5.40
C ARG A 335 4.91 25.26 -4.71
N LEU A 336 6.22 25.31 -4.94
CA LEU A 336 7.24 24.51 -4.25
C LEU A 336 7.71 25.22 -2.97
N LEU A 337 7.73 26.55 -3.01
CA LEU A 337 8.12 27.42 -1.91
C LEU A 337 6.87 28.07 -1.28
N PRO A 338 6.69 28.04 0.06
CA PRO A 338 5.64 28.80 0.75
C PRO A 338 5.73 30.30 0.45
N GLU A 339 4.63 31.04 0.51
CA GLU A 339 4.57 32.48 0.19
C GLU A 339 4.98 33.38 1.37
N GLU A 340 4.72 32.95 2.60
CA GLU A 340 4.93 33.77 3.81
C GLU A 340 6.26 33.44 4.51
N GLY A 341 6.92 34.46 5.08
CA GLY A 341 8.15 34.32 5.88
C GLY A 341 9.42 34.85 5.21
N GLU A 342 10.53 34.84 5.93
CA GLU A 342 11.85 35.11 5.32
C GLU A 342 12.32 33.91 4.48
N LEU A 343 13.17 34.15 3.48
CA LEU A 343 13.64 33.09 2.57
C LEU A 343 14.20 31.86 3.30
N PRO A 344 15.01 31.98 4.38
CA PRO A 344 15.50 30.83 5.14
C PRO A 344 14.38 29.96 5.73
N GLU A 345 13.38 30.60 6.34
CA GLU A 345 12.23 29.92 6.95
C GLU A 345 11.40 29.21 5.88
N ARG A 346 11.19 29.86 4.75
CA ARG A 346 10.47 29.32 3.59
C ARG A 346 11.19 28.11 3.00
N LEU A 347 12.52 28.15 2.89
CA LEU A 347 13.33 27.03 2.40
C LEU A 347 13.32 25.83 3.36
N LEU A 348 13.40 26.09 4.67
CA LEU A 348 13.24 25.05 5.69
C LEU A 348 11.84 24.42 5.63
N ALA A 349 10.79 25.22 5.47
CA ALA A 349 9.42 24.72 5.32
C ALA A 349 9.23 23.91 4.02
N ALA A 350 9.86 24.33 2.90
CA ALA A 350 9.83 23.58 1.64
C ALA A 350 10.58 22.23 1.73
N LEU A 351 11.63 22.14 2.56
CA LEU A 351 12.42 20.92 2.71
C LEU A 351 11.83 19.97 3.77
N LEU A 352 11.54 20.50 4.96
CA LEU A 352 11.22 19.75 6.19
C LEU A 352 9.83 20.05 6.77
N GLY A 353 9.06 20.99 6.20
CA GLY A 353 7.79 21.40 6.78
C GLY A 353 6.75 20.27 6.77
N ASP A 354 6.25 19.92 7.96
CA ASP A 354 5.19 18.90 8.12
C ASP A 354 3.82 19.43 7.67
N ASP A 355 3.58 20.73 7.87
CA ASP A 355 2.31 21.39 7.52
C ASP A 355 2.21 21.79 6.04
N TRP A 356 3.33 21.73 5.29
CA TRP A 356 3.37 22.09 3.89
C TRP A 356 3.20 20.85 2.99
N PRO A 357 2.05 20.67 2.29
CA PRO A 357 1.78 19.44 1.55
C PRO A 357 2.72 19.18 0.37
N SER A 358 3.42 20.20 -0.12
CA SER A 358 4.40 20.10 -1.22
C SER A 358 5.83 19.97 -0.72
N SER A 359 6.07 19.87 0.59
CA SER A 359 7.43 19.73 1.12
C SER A 359 8.11 18.46 0.61
N LEU A 360 9.44 18.50 0.49
CA LEU A 360 10.23 17.34 0.10
C LEU A 360 9.98 16.16 1.06
N ARG A 361 9.96 16.42 2.37
CA ARG A 361 9.60 15.44 3.40
C ARG A 361 8.23 14.80 3.14
N ALA A 362 7.19 15.59 2.92
CA ALA A 362 5.85 15.06 2.66
C ALA A 362 5.80 14.20 1.39
N ASN A 363 6.53 14.60 0.33
CA ASN A 363 6.62 13.81 -0.90
C ASN A 363 7.39 12.50 -0.71
N LEU A 364 8.47 12.48 0.09
CA LEU A 364 9.20 11.25 0.44
C LEU A 364 8.32 10.28 1.25
N GLN A 365 7.53 10.79 2.19
CA GLN A 365 6.56 9.99 2.95
C GLN A 365 5.48 9.38 2.02
N ARG A 366 4.97 10.16 1.05
CA ARG A 366 4.01 9.65 0.05
C ARG A 366 4.63 8.61 -0.88
N LEU A 367 5.87 8.83 -1.32
CA LEU A 367 6.64 7.84 -2.09
C LEU A 367 6.74 6.52 -1.33
N GLN A 368 7.14 6.59 -0.06
CA GLN A 368 7.27 5.43 0.81
C GLN A 368 5.92 4.72 1.02
N TRP A 369 4.86 5.49 1.27
CA TRP A 369 3.52 4.95 1.43
C TRP A 369 3.10 4.19 0.18
N ALA A 370 3.22 4.80 -1.01
CA ALA A 370 2.88 4.16 -2.28
C ALA A 370 3.72 2.89 -2.51
N ALA A 371 5.04 2.94 -2.28
CA ALA A 371 5.93 1.80 -2.43
C ALA A 371 5.52 0.62 -1.55
N SER A 372 5.09 0.93 -0.33
CA SER A 372 4.74 -0.07 0.66
C SER A 372 3.42 -0.80 0.38
N GLN A 373 2.52 -0.20 -0.41
CA GLN A 373 1.32 -0.86 -0.94
C GLN A 373 1.66 -1.87 -2.05
N VAL A 374 2.80 -1.69 -2.73
CA VAL A 374 3.22 -2.50 -3.88
C VAL A 374 4.51 -3.28 -3.63
N ARG A 375 4.85 -3.52 -2.36
CA ARG A 375 6.07 -4.23 -1.93
C ARG A 375 6.31 -5.54 -2.67
N GLY A 376 5.24 -6.27 -2.99
CA GLY A 376 5.31 -7.55 -3.71
C GLY A 376 5.69 -7.43 -5.20
N LYS A 377 5.70 -6.21 -5.75
CA LYS A 377 6.10 -5.90 -7.14
C LYS A 377 7.47 -5.24 -7.24
N LEU A 378 8.07 -4.82 -6.11
CA LEU A 378 9.40 -4.22 -6.06
C LEU A 378 10.48 -5.28 -5.84
N SER A 379 11.63 -5.13 -6.51
CA SER A 379 12.81 -5.95 -6.26
C SER A 379 13.31 -5.77 -4.83
N ARG A 380 14.17 -6.67 -4.36
CA ARG A 380 14.75 -6.58 -3.02
C ARG A 380 15.61 -5.32 -2.90
N GLU A 381 16.39 -5.05 -3.93
CA GLU A 381 17.33 -3.96 -4.07
C GLU A 381 16.59 -2.62 -4.09
N ASN A 382 15.52 -2.51 -4.89
CA ASN A 382 14.64 -1.35 -4.92
C ASN A 382 14.03 -1.05 -3.54
N TRP A 383 13.57 -2.09 -2.83
CA TRP A 383 13.05 -1.92 -1.47
C TRP A 383 14.12 -1.49 -0.45
N GLN A 384 15.34 -2.02 -0.55
CA GLN A 384 16.45 -1.64 0.33
C GLN A 384 16.81 -0.17 0.14
N ALA A 385 16.94 0.29 -1.11
CA ALA A 385 17.20 1.70 -1.42
C ALA A 385 16.13 2.65 -0.84
N LEU A 386 14.85 2.26 -0.87
CA LEU A 386 13.78 3.04 -0.25
C LEU A 386 13.88 3.12 1.27
N VAL A 387 14.23 2.01 1.93
CA VAL A 387 14.41 1.96 3.38
C VAL A 387 15.61 2.80 3.81
N GLU A 388 16.69 2.79 3.04
CA GLU A 388 17.87 3.63 3.28
C GLU A 388 17.53 5.11 3.12
N LEU A 389 16.85 5.48 2.03
CA LEU A 389 16.37 6.85 1.80
C LEU A 389 15.44 7.34 2.92
N GLN A 390 14.56 6.47 3.43
CA GLN A 390 13.70 6.82 4.56
C GLN A 390 14.52 7.08 5.83
N ARG A 391 15.51 6.23 6.12
CA ARG A 391 16.37 6.41 7.29
C ARG A 391 17.11 7.73 7.23
N GLU A 392 17.72 8.04 6.07
CA GLU A 392 18.40 9.32 5.85
C GLU A 392 17.46 10.51 6.06
N ALA A 393 16.22 10.44 5.55
CA ALA A 393 15.23 11.49 5.73
C ALA A 393 14.83 11.72 7.21
N MET A 394 14.75 10.65 8.00
CA MET A 394 14.41 10.72 9.43
C MET A 394 15.58 11.26 10.28
N GLU A 395 16.83 11.05 9.87
CA GLU A 395 18.00 11.55 10.58
C GLU A 395 18.12 13.10 10.54
N LEU A 396 17.42 13.76 9.62
CA LEU A 396 17.35 15.23 9.51
C LEU A 396 16.34 15.89 10.44
N GLU A 397 15.69 15.13 11.32
CA GLU A 397 14.70 15.65 12.29
C GLU A 397 15.36 16.38 13.49
N SER A 398 16.67 16.67 13.45
CA SER A 398 17.34 17.45 14.49
C SER A 398 17.14 18.96 14.30
N ASP A 399 16.81 19.66 15.40
CA ASP A 399 16.54 21.12 15.48
C ASP A 399 17.72 22.05 15.08
N THR A 400 18.78 21.52 14.45
CA THR A 400 20.06 22.23 14.25
C THR A 400 20.72 22.01 12.89
N ALA A 401 19.99 21.56 11.87
CA ALA A 401 20.59 21.39 10.53
C ALA A 401 20.89 22.76 9.89
N ASP A 402 22.17 23.08 9.70
CA ASP A 402 22.59 24.24 8.90
C ASP A 402 22.35 23.97 7.40
N PHE A 403 22.23 25.02 6.59
CA PHE A 403 21.99 24.92 5.16
C PHE A 403 23.11 24.16 4.41
N GLY A 404 24.34 24.16 4.93
CA GLY A 404 25.42 23.31 4.41
C GLY A 404 25.12 21.80 4.55
N GLU A 405 24.65 21.37 5.72
CA GLU A 405 24.28 19.97 5.96
C GLU A 405 23.06 19.56 5.13
N LEU A 406 22.09 20.47 4.99
CA LEU A 406 20.92 20.25 4.14
C LEU A 406 21.31 20.12 2.66
N LEU A 407 22.29 20.90 2.19
CA LEU A 407 22.81 20.80 0.83
C LEU A 407 23.50 19.45 0.59
N ASP A 408 24.31 18.98 1.55
CA ASP A 408 24.94 17.65 1.51
C ASP A 408 23.91 16.52 1.53
N PHE A 409 22.83 16.67 2.30
CA PHE A 409 21.71 15.75 2.25
C PHE A 409 21.07 15.71 0.86
N LEU A 410 20.74 16.86 0.26
CA LEU A 410 20.13 16.89 -1.07
C LEU A 410 21.04 16.27 -2.14
N ASN A 411 22.36 16.45 -2.06
CA ASN A 411 23.31 15.79 -2.94
C ASN A 411 23.23 14.26 -2.85
N ARG A 412 23.17 13.70 -1.63
CA ARG A 412 23.00 12.25 -1.42
C ARG A 412 21.64 11.78 -1.88
N LEU A 413 20.58 12.52 -1.57
CA LEU A 413 19.21 12.17 -1.93
C LEU A 413 19.01 12.06 -3.45
N VAL A 414 19.55 13.01 -4.23
CA VAL A 414 19.50 12.96 -5.70
C VAL A 414 20.19 11.70 -6.23
N MET A 415 21.31 11.27 -5.63
CA MET A 415 21.96 10.01 -6.00
C MET A 415 21.09 8.79 -5.66
N SER A 416 20.48 8.76 -4.47
CA SER A 416 19.60 7.68 -4.03
C SER A 416 18.34 7.56 -4.90
N LEU A 417 17.74 8.68 -5.30
CA LEU A 417 16.59 8.72 -6.23
C LEU A 417 16.98 8.25 -7.64
N ALA A 418 18.18 8.61 -8.11
CA ALA A 418 18.70 8.11 -9.38
C ALA A 418 18.91 6.59 -9.35
N ALA A 419 19.44 6.04 -8.25
CA ALA A 419 19.59 4.60 -8.05
C ALA A 419 18.23 3.88 -8.03
N LEU A 420 17.25 4.42 -7.31
CA LEU A 420 15.88 3.92 -7.27
C LEU A 420 15.26 3.82 -8.67
N SER A 421 15.45 4.88 -9.47
CA SER A 421 15.05 4.94 -10.86
C SER A 421 15.75 3.86 -11.71
N GLY A 422 17.03 3.59 -11.48
CA GLY A 422 17.80 2.55 -12.16
C GLY A 422 17.26 1.15 -11.89
N PHE A 423 17.01 0.80 -10.62
CA PHE A 423 16.45 -0.51 -10.26
C PHE A 423 15.08 -0.76 -10.89
N ALA A 424 14.23 0.28 -10.99
CA ALA A 424 12.94 0.16 -11.66
C ALA A 424 13.07 -0.11 -13.17
N LEU A 425 14.16 0.29 -13.81
CA LEU A 425 14.41 0.05 -15.24
C LEU A 425 15.00 -1.34 -15.52
N ASP A 426 15.84 -1.84 -14.61
CA ASP A 426 16.65 -3.04 -14.82
C ASP A 426 16.05 -4.31 -14.18
N ASP A 427 15.44 -4.20 -12.98
CA ASP A 427 15.04 -5.37 -12.19
C ASP A 427 13.55 -5.71 -12.30
N MET A 428 12.73 -4.79 -12.82
CA MET A 428 11.30 -5.00 -12.95
C MET A 428 10.93 -5.64 -14.28
N THR A 429 10.04 -6.63 -14.24
CA THR A 429 9.42 -7.17 -15.46
C THR A 429 8.59 -6.06 -16.12
N ARG A 430 8.69 -5.92 -17.44
CA ARG A 430 7.99 -4.88 -18.24
C ARG A 430 6.52 -5.23 -18.48
N ASP A 431 5.82 -5.58 -17.41
CA ASP A 431 4.38 -5.81 -17.38
C ASP A 431 3.58 -4.49 -17.38
N GLU A 432 2.26 -4.56 -17.29
CA GLU A 432 1.43 -3.35 -17.26
C GLU A 432 1.70 -2.47 -16.03
N GLY A 433 2.00 -3.07 -14.87
CA GLY A 433 2.34 -2.33 -13.66
C GLY A 433 3.59 -1.46 -13.86
N TRP A 434 4.63 -2.01 -14.48
CA TRP A 434 5.82 -1.25 -14.86
C TRP A 434 5.52 -0.13 -15.85
N ARG A 435 4.65 -0.36 -16.84
CA ARG A 435 4.28 0.70 -17.82
C ARG A 435 3.59 1.87 -17.14
N PHE A 436 2.67 1.62 -16.21
CA PHE A 436 2.00 2.68 -15.46
C PHE A 436 2.96 3.41 -14.52
N LEU A 437 3.89 2.71 -13.86
CA LEU A 437 4.97 3.36 -13.10
C LEU A 437 5.77 4.32 -13.98
N MET A 438 6.24 3.84 -15.13
CA MET A 438 7.00 4.67 -16.07
C MET A 438 6.16 5.80 -16.65
N MET A 439 4.86 5.60 -16.89
CA MET A 439 3.97 6.65 -17.33
C MET A 439 3.86 7.75 -16.28
N GLY A 440 3.63 7.40 -15.01
CA GLY A 440 3.55 8.35 -13.91
C GLY A 440 4.80 9.23 -13.83
N ARG A 441 5.99 8.60 -13.85
CA ARG A 441 7.27 9.34 -13.90
C ARG A 441 7.34 10.34 -15.05
N ARG A 442 6.96 9.90 -16.26
CA ARG A 442 7.07 10.73 -17.46
C ARG A 442 6.09 11.90 -17.45
N ILE A 443 4.86 11.67 -16.96
CA ILE A 443 3.88 12.74 -16.83
C ILE A 443 4.35 13.76 -15.81
N GLU A 444 4.83 13.33 -14.64
CA GLU A 444 5.35 14.24 -13.62
C GLU A 444 6.53 15.06 -14.15
N ARG A 445 7.53 14.40 -14.77
CA ARG A 445 8.67 15.09 -15.40
C ARG A 445 8.23 16.08 -16.46
N LEU A 446 7.31 15.67 -17.33
CA LEU A 446 6.81 16.53 -18.41
C LEU A 446 6.12 17.77 -17.85
N GLN A 447 5.29 17.60 -16.83
CA GLN A 447 4.61 18.68 -16.13
C GLN A 447 5.61 19.62 -15.46
N PHE A 448 6.55 19.09 -14.68
CA PHE A 448 7.55 19.89 -13.97
C PHE A 448 8.46 20.67 -14.93
N LEU A 449 9.06 20.01 -15.93
CA LEU A 449 9.95 20.66 -16.88
C LEU A 449 9.23 21.71 -17.72
N SER A 450 8.02 21.41 -18.22
CA SER A 450 7.29 22.36 -19.06
C SER A 450 6.85 23.59 -18.26
N SER A 451 6.33 23.42 -17.04
CA SER A 451 5.99 24.55 -16.16
C SER A 451 7.23 25.33 -15.74
N SER A 452 8.36 24.64 -15.47
CA SER A 452 9.61 25.31 -15.08
C SER A 452 10.18 26.17 -16.20
N LEU A 453 10.21 25.63 -17.42
CA LEU A 453 10.66 26.36 -18.61
C LEU A 453 9.71 27.50 -18.94
N ALA A 454 8.38 27.30 -18.82
CA ALA A 454 7.40 28.36 -19.03
C ALA A 454 7.57 29.51 -18.02
N ALA A 455 7.82 29.21 -16.74
CA ALA A 455 8.10 30.21 -15.72
C ALA A 455 9.43 30.94 -15.98
N PHE A 456 10.49 30.20 -16.29
CA PHE A 456 11.81 30.77 -16.58
C PHE A 456 11.79 31.71 -17.79
N LEU A 457 11.11 31.32 -18.88
CA LEU A 457 10.96 32.14 -20.09
C LEU A 457 10.23 33.45 -19.80
N ARG A 458 9.31 33.45 -18.83
CA ARG A 458 8.61 34.66 -18.40
C ARG A 458 9.41 35.51 -17.41
N GLY A 459 10.40 34.92 -16.74
CA GLY A 459 11.23 35.58 -15.74
C GLY A 459 12.25 36.57 -16.29
N VAL A 460 12.90 37.28 -15.36
CA VAL A 460 13.91 38.30 -15.66
C VAL A 460 15.28 37.72 -16.03
N ALA A 461 15.57 36.48 -15.60
CA ALA A 461 16.85 35.81 -15.83
C ALA A 461 16.90 35.03 -17.16
N VAL A 462 15.94 35.21 -18.07
CA VAL A 462 15.88 34.45 -19.34
C VAL A 462 17.11 34.66 -20.23
N PHE A 463 17.74 35.83 -20.15
CA PHE A 463 18.99 36.15 -20.86
C PHE A 463 20.23 36.09 -19.96
N ASP A 464 20.06 35.75 -18.69
CA ASP A 464 21.14 35.70 -17.71
C ASP A 464 21.91 34.37 -17.81
N GLN A 465 23.24 34.47 -17.76
CA GLN A 465 24.13 33.32 -17.95
C GLN A 465 24.00 32.30 -16.81
N ALA A 466 23.98 32.76 -15.55
CA ALA A 466 23.87 31.87 -14.41
C ALA A 466 22.46 31.28 -14.31
N GLY A 467 21.45 32.06 -14.71
CA GLY A 467 20.08 31.63 -15.00
C GLY A 467 20.03 30.39 -15.89
N LEU A 468 20.67 30.48 -17.05
CA LEU A 468 20.75 29.39 -18.03
C LEU A 468 21.57 28.19 -17.51
N GLU A 469 22.62 28.43 -16.72
CA GLU A 469 23.44 27.38 -16.13
C GLU A 469 22.64 26.51 -15.15
N TRP A 470 21.86 27.13 -14.25
CA TRP A 470 21.05 26.36 -13.31
C TRP A 470 19.84 25.72 -13.96
N LEU A 471 19.29 26.32 -15.02
CA LEU A 471 18.26 25.68 -15.81
C LEU A 471 18.76 24.37 -16.47
N LEU A 472 20.00 24.38 -16.97
CA LEU A 472 20.66 23.15 -17.46
C LEU A 472 20.89 22.13 -16.35
N GLU A 473 21.20 22.57 -15.13
CA GLU A 473 21.33 21.71 -13.96
C GLU A 473 19.98 21.08 -13.59
N LEU A 474 18.90 21.87 -13.57
CA LEU A 474 17.54 21.42 -13.32
C LEU A 474 17.11 20.36 -14.34
N GLY A 475 17.39 20.61 -15.62
CA GLY A 475 17.12 19.68 -16.72
C GLY A 475 18.15 18.54 -16.88
N ASN A 476 19.04 18.32 -15.91
CA ASN A 476 20.09 17.30 -15.91
C ASN A 476 20.88 17.22 -17.24
N SER A 477 21.14 18.39 -17.85
CA SER A 477 21.67 18.51 -19.22
C SER A 477 22.99 19.29 -19.28
N SER A 478 23.57 19.67 -18.13
CA SER A 478 24.83 20.43 -18.06
C SER A 478 26.01 19.74 -18.73
N ILE A 479 26.17 18.42 -18.55
CA ILE A 479 27.27 17.65 -19.18
C ILE A 479 27.08 17.60 -20.70
N THR A 480 25.85 17.33 -21.16
CA THR A 480 25.51 17.28 -22.59
C THR A 480 25.76 18.63 -23.24
N TYR A 481 25.33 19.72 -22.61
CA TYR A 481 25.59 21.08 -23.09
C TYR A 481 27.09 21.37 -23.21
N ARG A 482 27.85 21.13 -22.15
CA ARG A 482 29.29 21.39 -22.11
C ARG A 482 30.04 20.61 -23.19
N SER A 483 29.65 19.37 -23.45
CA SER A 483 30.29 18.56 -24.51
C SER A 483 29.97 19.04 -25.92
N ARG A 484 28.79 19.63 -26.18
CA ARG A 484 28.38 20.12 -27.51
C ARG A 484 28.88 21.52 -27.83
N TYR A 485 28.80 22.44 -26.86
CA TYR A 485 29.01 23.86 -27.13
C TYR A 485 30.33 24.39 -26.56
N LEU A 486 30.99 23.67 -25.64
CA LEU A 486 32.30 24.02 -25.02
C LEU A 486 32.43 25.47 -24.54
N ALA A 487 31.30 26.15 -24.35
CA ALA A 487 31.20 27.58 -24.13
C ALA A 487 30.19 27.88 -23.03
N VAL A 488 30.14 29.15 -22.66
CA VAL A 488 29.14 29.74 -21.77
C VAL A 488 27.71 29.40 -22.22
N PRO A 489 26.77 29.11 -21.29
CA PRO A 489 25.36 28.92 -21.61
C PRO A 489 24.76 30.08 -22.40
N GLN A 490 24.08 29.76 -23.50
CA GLN A 490 23.35 30.70 -24.36
C GLN A 490 21.92 30.21 -24.55
N LEU A 491 20.97 31.15 -24.61
CA LEU A 491 19.54 30.85 -24.59
C LEU A 491 19.13 29.84 -25.66
N ILE A 492 19.44 30.10 -26.93
CA ILE A 492 19.01 29.23 -28.06
C ILE A 492 19.55 27.80 -27.90
N PRO A 493 20.87 27.56 -27.70
CA PRO A 493 21.40 26.23 -27.42
C PRO A 493 20.78 25.53 -26.20
N VAL A 494 20.44 26.27 -25.13
CA VAL A 494 19.78 25.72 -23.95
C VAL A 494 18.35 25.30 -24.26
N LEU A 495 17.59 26.14 -24.96
CA LEU A 495 16.22 25.83 -25.39
C LEU A 495 16.19 24.65 -26.36
N ASP A 496 17.10 24.57 -27.34
CA ASP A 496 17.20 23.42 -28.23
C ASP A 496 17.39 22.11 -27.44
N LEU A 497 18.33 22.11 -26.49
CA LEU A 497 18.67 20.93 -25.71
C LEU A 497 17.55 20.49 -24.74
N LEU A 498 16.83 21.43 -24.13
CA LEU A 498 15.78 21.14 -23.14
C LEU A 498 14.39 21.00 -23.76
N LEU A 499 14.15 21.53 -24.97
CA LEU A 499 12.84 21.49 -25.63
C LEU A 499 12.80 20.53 -26.81
N LEU A 500 13.74 20.67 -27.76
CA LEU A 500 13.62 20.10 -29.10
C LEU A 500 14.48 18.85 -29.33
N ASP A 501 15.51 18.62 -28.52
CA ASP A 501 16.42 17.49 -28.70
C ASP A 501 15.73 16.13 -28.50
N GLU A 502 15.42 15.46 -29.59
CA GLU A 502 14.78 14.13 -29.60
C GLU A 502 15.66 13.00 -29.08
N GLN A 503 16.95 13.24 -28.81
CA GLN A 503 17.86 12.26 -28.23
C GLN A 503 18.05 12.47 -26.73
N ASN A 504 17.64 13.63 -26.19
CA ASN A 504 17.77 13.93 -24.78
C ASN A 504 16.56 13.38 -23.98
N PRO A 505 16.76 12.42 -23.06
CA PRO A 505 15.67 11.93 -22.20
C PRO A 505 15.13 12.97 -21.22
N HIS A 506 15.74 14.15 -21.13
CA HIS A 506 15.26 15.27 -20.34
C HIS A 506 14.66 16.40 -21.19
N ALA A 507 14.53 16.21 -22.52
CA ALA A 507 13.85 17.19 -23.36
C ALA A 507 12.32 17.04 -23.33
N VAL A 508 11.60 18.16 -23.41
CA VAL A 508 10.13 18.20 -23.43
C VAL A 508 9.58 17.43 -24.62
N LEU A 509 10.11 17.63 -25.84
CA LEU A 509 9.64 16.93 -27.04
C LEU A 509 9.86 15.42 -26.95
N PHE A 510 10.97 14.97 -26.38
CA PHE A 510 11.24 13.54 -26.14
C PHE A 510 10.19 12.92 -25.23
N GLN A 511 9.90 13.57 -24.10
CA GLN A 511 8.91 13.07 -23.13
C GLN A 511 7.50 13.07 -23.71
N LEU A 512 7.10 14.15 -24.40
CA LEU A 512 5.82 14.26 -25.11
C LEU A 512 5.60 13.13 -26.11
N LYS A 513 6.58 12.85 -26.97
CA LYS A 513 6.49 11.76 -27.96
C LYS A 513 6.36 10.39 -27.29
N LEU A 514 7.06 10.18 -26.17
CA LEU A 514 7.07 8.88 -25.49
C LEU A 514 5.80 8.64 -24.67
N VAL A 515 5.27 9.65 -23.98
CA VAL A 515 3.95 9.61 -23.34
C VAL A 515 2.88 9.34 -24.41
N SER A 516 2.86 10.12 -25.50
CA SER A 516 1.90 9.96 -26.60
C SER A 516 1.96 8.58 -27.27
N ARG A 517 3.15 7.97 -27.40
CA ARG A 517 3.30 6.61 -27.93
C ARG A 517 2.79 5.56 -26.95
N THR A 518 3.07 5.74 -25.66
CA THR A 518 2.68 4.78 -24.63
C THR A 518 1.17 4.81 -24.39
N LEU A 519 0.55 6.00 -24.38
CA LEU A 519 -0.91 6.15 -24.32
C LEU A 519 -1.61 5.48 -25.48
N ARG A 520 -1.12 5.67 -26.72
CA ARG A 520 -1.68 4.98 -27.89
C ARG A 520 -1.65 3.46 -27.72
N ARG A 521 -0.53 2.91 -27.24
CA ARG A 521 -0.40 1.49 -26.99
C ARG A 521 -1.35 0.99 -25.90
N LEU A 522 -1.50 1.73 -24.80
CA LEU A 522 -2.47 1.40 -23.75
C LEU A 522 -3.89 1.41 -24.31
N ASN A 523 -4.24 2.42 -25.10
CA ASN A 523 -5.56 2.52 -25.72
C ASN A 523 -5.86 1.33 -26.63
N ASP A 524 -4.88 0.91 -27.43
CA ASP A 524 -4.99 -0.27 -28.30
C ASP A 524 -5.05 -1.58 -27.48
N ASP A 525 -4.25 -1.73 -26.41
CA ASP A 525 -4.22 -2.93 -25.55
C ASP A 525 -5.55 -3.12 -24.76
N PHE A 526 -6.23 -2.03 -24.38
CA PHE A 526 -7.47 -2.05 -23.59
C PHE A 526 -8.74 -1.74 -24.40
N GLY A 527 -8.63 -1.47 -25.70
CA GLY A 527 -9.77 -1.17 -26.57
C GLY A 527 -10.53 0.11 -26.21
N VAL A 528 -9.84 1.09 -25.62
CA VAL A 528 -10.44 2.36 -25.17
C VAL A 528 -10.22 3.49 -26.19
N PRO A 529 -11.07 4.55 -26.19
CA PRO A 529 -10.94 5.64 -27.15
C PRO A 529 -9.55 6.29 -27.11
N ARG A 530 -9.01 6.58 -28.30
CA ARG A 530 -7.70 7.20 -28.44
C ARG A 530 -7.73 8.64 -27.96
N GLU A 531 -6.86 8.94 -27.02
CA GLU A 531 -6.61 10.31 -26.59
C GLU A 531 -5.68 11.02 -27.57
N THR A 532 -6.12 12.17 -28.07
CA THR A 532 -5.38 12.95 -29.08
C THR A 532 -4.90 14.31 -28.58
N GLY A 533 -5.19 14.70 -27.33
CA GLY A 533 -4.89 16.06 -26.84
C GLY A 533 -3.40 16.43 -26.86
N LEU A 534 -2.51 15.47 -26.58
CA LEU A 534 -1.06 15.70 -26.67
C LEU A 534 -0.51 15.74 -28.12
N VAL A 535 -1.23 15.20 -29.11
CA VAL A 535 -0.72 15.07 -30.49
C VAL A 535 -0.52 16.44 -31.16
N PRO A 536 -1.48 17.39 -31.13
CA PRO A 536 -1.26 18.74 -31.63
C PRO A 536 -0.08 19.44 -30.96
N LEU A 537 0.11 19.25 -29.66
CA LEU A 537 1.20 19.89 -28.90
C LEU A 537 2.57 19.36 -29.33
N VAL A 538 2.68 18.04 -29.59
CA VAL A 538 3.88 17.44 -30.19
C VAL A 538 4.20 18.10 -31.53
N GLU A 539 3.20 18.27 -32.40
CA GLU A 539 3.40 18.87 -33.73
C GLU A 539 3.78 20.35 -33.64
N CYS A 540 3.13 21.12 -32.75
CA CYS A 540 3.44 22.53 -32.53
C CYS A 540 4.88 22.70 -32.03
N LEU A 541 5.28 21.96 -30.98
CA LEU A 541 6.62 22.08 -30.42
C LEU A 541 7.70 21.61 -31.41
N ALA A 542 7.47 20.51 -32.13
CA ALA A 542 8.43 20.00 -33.12
C ALA A 542 8.64 20.93 -34.33
N ARG A 543 7.70 21.85 -34.58
CA ARG A 543 7.78 22.85 -35.66
C ARG A 543 8.22 24.23 -35.17
N PHE A 544 8.46 24.40 -33.87
CA PHE A 544 8.89 25.68 -33.33
C PHE A 544 10.29 26.02 -33.85
N ASP A 545 10.42 27.15 -34.53
CA ASP A 545 11.68 27.62 -35.09
C ASP A 545 12.39 28.56 -34.11
N LEU A 546 13.46 28.08 -33.49
CA LEU A 546 14.29 28.90 -32.59
C LEU A 546 14.98 30.07 -33.31
N GLY A 547 15.07 30.05 -34.65
CA GLY A 547 15.60 31.15 -35.45
C GLY A 547 14.83 32.47 -35.27
N CYS A 548 13.57 32.42 -34.82
CA CYS A 548 12.81 33.63 -34.48
C CYS A 548 13.42 34.43 -33.31
N LEU A 549 14.33 33.82 -32.53
CA LEU A 549 15.04 34.46 -31.42
C LEU A 549 16.37 35.10 -31.86
N GLU A 550 16.91 34.77 -33.04
CA GLU A 550 18.20 35.28 -33.52
C GLU A 550 18.12 36.70 -34.09
N ASN A 551 17.00 37.03 -34.74
CA ASN A 551 16.78 38.32 -35.37
C ASN A 551 15.36 38.78 -35.09
N GLY A 552 15.20 39.68 -34.11
CA GLY A 552 13.94 40.37 -33.93
C GLY A 552 13.65 41.22 -35.17
N LEU A 553 12.89 40.68 -36.14
CA LEU A 553 12.40 41.40 -37.31
C LEU A 553 11.72 42.74 -36.93
N PHE A 554 11.34 42.90 -35.64
CA PHE A 554 10.76 44.09 -35.04
C PHE A 554 11.35 44.49 -33.65
N GLY A 555 12.60 44.11 -33.33
CA GLY A 555 13.29 44.48 -32.07
C GLY A 555 12.98 43.60 -30.84
N GLU A 556 13.44 43.99 -29.65
CA GLU A 556 13.34 43.21 -28.38
C GLU A 556 11.91 42.76 -28.04
N THR A 557 10.90 43.56 -28.38
CA THR A 557 9.49 43.23 -28.16
C THR A 557 9.05 41.98 -28.94
N SER A 558 9.62 41.74 -30.13
CA SER A 558 9.29 40.55 -30.93
C SER A 558 9.90 39.26 -30.36
N VAL A 559 11.13 39.35 -29.84
CA VAL A 559 11.78 38.25 -29.12
C VAL A 559 10.98 37.91 -27.86
N ARG A 560 10.56 38.93 -27.10
CA ARG A 560 9.77 38.71 -25.89
C ARG A 560 8.41 38.06 -26.19
N ALA A 561 7.70 38.53 -27.22
CA ALA A 561 6.45 37.91 -27.64
C ALA A 561 6.63 36.44 -28.09
N ALA A 562 7.76 36.10 -28.73
CA ALA A 562 8.07 34.72 -29.09
C ALA A 562 8.35 33.85 -27.84
N LEU A 563 9.07 34.38 -26.84
CA LEU A 563 9.31 33.69 -25.56
C LEU A 563 8.01 33.49 -24.78
N ASP A 564 7.13 34.49 -24.72
CA ASP A 564 5.83 34.39 -24.05
C ASP A 564 4.92 33.36 -24.77
N GLY A 565 4.89 33.35 -26.10
CA GLY A 565 4.15 32.35 -26.87
C GLY A 565 4.69 30.93 -26.71
N LEU A 566 6.01 30.76 -26.59
CA LEU A 566 6.63 29.47 -26.26
C LEU A 566 6.28 29.04 -24.83
N ALA A 567 6.29 29.97 -23.87
CA ALA A 567 5.88 29.70 -22.50
C ALA A 567 4.39 29.29 -22.40
N ASP A 568 3.52 29.87 -23.22
CA ASP A 568 2.10 29.48 -23.30
C ASP A 568 1.94 28.07 -23.88
N LEU A 569 2.70 27.72 -24.91
CA LEU A 569 2.73 26.36 -25.47
C LEU A 569 3.20 25.34 -24.41
N LEU A 570 4.23 25.67 -23.63
CA LEU A 570 4.73 24.81 -22.56
C LEU A 570 3.74 24.69 -21.40
N GLN A 571 3.03 25.75 -21.05
CA GLN A 571 1.97 25.66 -20.06
C GLN A 571 0.84 24.76 -20.54
N ALA A 572 0.43 24.85 -21.82
CA ALA A 572 -0.57 23.96 -22.41
C ALA A 572 -0.11 22.49 -22.38
N VAL A 573 1.18 22.22 -22.57
CA VAL A 573 1.77 20.88 -22.40
C VAL A 573 1.66 20.39 -20.96
N ALA A 574 2.00 21.23 -19.98
CA ALA A 574 1.85 20.89 -18.57
C ALA A 574 0.39 20.58 -18.20
N ASP A 575 -0.54 21.45 -18.62
CA ASP A 575 -1.97 21.32 -18.31
C ASP A 575 -2.58 20.05 -18.95
N GLU A 576 -2.29 19.80 -20.23
CA GLU A 576 -2.77 18.59 -20.92
C GLU A 576 -2.17 17.32 -20.31
N SER A 577 -0.89 17.34 -19.87
CA SER A 577 -0.29 16.20 -19.17
C SER A 577 -0.99 15.92 -17.83
N GLY A 578 -1.45 16.96 -17.12
CA GLY A 578 -2.29 16.84 -15.92
C GLY A 578 -3.64 16.18 -16.24
N GLN A 579 -4.33 16.63 -17.29
CA GLN A 579 -5.60 16.05 -17.71
C GLN A 579 -5.47 14.58 -18.13
N VAL A 580 -4.37 14.20 -18.79
CA VAL A 580 -4.06 12.79 -19.09
C VAL A 580 -3.93 11.96 -17.81
N SER A 581 -3.29 12.51 -16.77
CA SER A 581 -3.20 11.84 -15.47
C SER A 581 -4.58 11.58 -14.86
N ASP A 582 -5.46 12.58 -14.87
CA ASP A 582 -6.81 12.48 -14.31
C ASP A 582 -7.66 11.46 -15.09
N ARG A 583 -7.56 11.47 -16.42
CA ARG A 583 -8.23 10.48 -17.29
C ARG A 583 -7.74 9.06 -17.02
N LEU A 584 -6.42 8.84 -16.90
CA LEU A 584 -5.87 7.54 -16.54
C LEU A 584 -6.43 7.06 -15.19
N ALA A 585 -6.54 7.96 -14.21
CA ALA A 585 -7.08 7.64 -12.90
C ALA A 585 -8.57 7.27 -12.94
N LEU A 586 -9.39 8.09 -13.58
CA LEU A 586 -10.83 7.84 -13.73
C LEU A 586 -11.13 6.55 -14.48
N ARG A 587 -10.37 6.28 -15.55
CA ARG A 587 -10.58 5.14 -16.43
C ARG A 587 -10.07 3.82 -15.85
N HIS A 588 -8.83 3.79 -15.37
CA HIS A 588 -8.16 2.54 -14.99
C HIS A 588 -8.18 2.24 -13.49
N PHE A 589 -8.35 3.26 -12.64
CA PHE A 589 -8.30 3.07 -11.17
C PHE A 589 -9.70 3.15 -10.55
N ALA A 590 -10.46 4.19 -10.89
CA ALA A 590 -11.80 4.42 -10.34
C ALA A 590 -12.92 3.68 -11.10
N HIS A 591 -12.74 3.43 -12.41
CA HIS A 591 -13.75 2.82 -13.30
C HIS A 591 -15.05 3.65 -13.40
N VAL A 592 -14.91 4.98 -13.54
CA VAL A 592 -16.02 5.97 -13.55
C VAL A 592 -16.09 6.78 -14.86
N ASP A 593 -15.30 6.43 -15.88
CA ASP A 593 -15.27 7.15 -17.17
C ASP A 593 -16.58 6.98 -18.00
N ASP A 594 -16.85 7.92 -18.92
CA ASP A 594 -18.07 8.02 -19.76
C ASP A 594 -18.28 6.78 -20.67
N VAL A 595 -17.28 5.91 -20.75
CA VAL A 595 -17.33 4.63 -21.48
C VAL A 595 -17.55 3.50 -20.48
N SER A 596 -18.74 2.89 -20.52
CA SER A 596 -19.05 1.66 -19.78
C SER A 596 -18.00 0.58 -20.09
N GLN A 597 -17.14 0.27 -19.12
CA GLN A 597 -16.13 -0.77 -19.30
C GLN A 597 -16.75 -2.17 -19.22
N GLN A 598 -16.25 -3.04 -20.10
CA GLN A 598 -16.77 -4.40 -20.30
C GLN A 598 -16.70 -5.22 -19.02
N THR A 599 -17.81 -5.86 -18.66
CA THR A 599 -17.78 -6.98 -17.72
C THR A 599 -17.06 -8.12 -18.41
N VAL A 600 -15.87 -8.49 -17.95
CA VAL A 600 -15.10 -9.58 -18.55
C VAL A 600 -15.70 -10.89 -18.04
N SER A 601 -16.63 -11.46 -18.81
CA SER A 601 -17.08 -12.84 -18.62
C SER A 601 -15.98 -13.76 -19.18
N VAL A 602 -15.29 -14.50 -18.31
CA VAL A 602 -14.44 -15.63 -18.72
C VAL A 602 -15.22 -16.91 -18.51
#